data_AF-A0ABD3F8Z9-F1
#
_entry.id   AF-A0ABD3F8Z9-F1
#
_cell.length_a   1.000
_cell.length_b   1.000
_cell.length_c   1.000
_cell.angle_alpha   90.00
_cell.angle_beta   90.00
_cell.angle_gamma   90.00
#
_symmetry.space_group_name_H-M   'P 1'
#
loop_
_entity.id
_entity.type
_entity.pdbx_description
1 polymer ?
#
loop_
_entity_poly.entity_id
_entity_poly.type
_entity_poly.pdbx_seq_one_letter_code
_entity_poly.pdbx_strand_id
1 'polypeptide(L)'
;MTPAKLLQNLLILQLEAVKALVTEYHQQTEAYVQQFHQLPFSQEDAEAAHDARITLRNISSTSPSLAEGCAVSAVILEATKKHCGVDMSATSPEHLESFVDIARNDVKLAEERVHVLFVLDASLKGKKDMQSKFESKQGYDLLVQWLALSCSYQDETSKAITELLLLVLQRHMPAMSFTIKTVIKGLSNYKKVMKGNKKNKALLNNVINQYREKINS
;
A
#
# COMPACT_ATOMS: atom_id res chain seq x y z
N MET A 1 33.21 23.96 -6.99
CA MET A 1 31.85 23.88 -7.57
C MET A 1 30.97 24.86 -6.81
N THR A 2 30.27 25.78 -7.47
CA THR A 2 29.48 26.81 -6.75
C THR A 2 28.14 26.23 -6.29
N PRO A 3 27.58 26.68 -5.15
CA PRO A 3 26.30 26.20 -4.63
C PRO A 3 25.16 26.29 -5.65
N ALA A 4 25.15 27.33 -6.49
CA ALA A 4 24.17 27.52 -7.56
C ALA A 4 24.24 26.43 -8.64
N LYS A 5 25.44 25.99 -9.03
CA LYS A 5 25.63 24.88 -9.99
C LYS A 5 25.21 23.54 -9.40
N LEU A 6 25.43 23.33 -8.10
CA LEU A 6 25.05 22.11 -7.41
C LEU A 6 23.52 21.99 -7.30
N LEU A 7 22.84 23.09 -6.97
CA LEU A 7 21.37 23.17 -6.96
C LEU A 7 20.77 22.96 -8.36
N GLN A 8 21.36 23.57 -9.39
CA GLN A 8 20.89 23.40 -10.77
C GLN A 8 21.00 21.94 -11.24
N ASN A 9 22.11 21.27 -10.93
CA ASN A 9 22.29 19.85 -11.27
C ASN A 9 21.30 18.95 -10.51
N LEU A 10 21.03 19.24 -9.23
CA LEU A 10 20.02 18.51 -8.46
C LEU A 10 18.61 18.66 -9.06
N LEU A 11 18.24 19.87 -9.49
CA LEU A 11 16.94 20.12 -10.10
C LEU A 11 16.79 19.42 -11.46
N ILE A 12 17.86 19.35 -12.25
CA ILE A 12 17.87 18.60 -13.51
C ILE A 12 17.67 17.11 -13.25
N LEU A 13 18.41 16.54 -12.30
CA LEU A 13 18.28 15.12 -11.92
C LEU A 13 16.88 14.80 -11.38
N GLN A 14 16.29 15.70 -10.60
CA GLN A 14 14.91 15.54 -10.13
C GLN A 14 13.90 15.57 -11.29
N LEU A 15 14.07 16.48 -12.24
CA LEU A 15 13.20 16.56 -13.42
C LEU A 15 13.31 15.30 -14.28
N GLU A 16 14.51 14.77 -14.48
CA GLU A 16 14.74 13.53 -15.21
C GLU A 16 14.13 12.32 -14.50
N ALA A 17 14.26 12.26 -13.17
CA ALA A 17 13.63 11.22 -12.35
C ALA A 17 12.10 11.26 -12.45
N VAL A 18 11.50 12.46 -12.39
CA VAL A 18 10.05 12.62 -12.54
C VAL A 18 9.59 12.19 -13.94
N LYS A 19 10.33 12.54 -14.99
CA LYS A 19 10.01 12.11 -16.37
C LYS A 19 10.07 10.58 -16.51
N ALA A 20 11.11 9.95 -15.96
CA ALA A 20 11.25 8.50 -16.00
C ALA A 20 10.09 7.80 -15.28
N LEU A 21 9.70 8.29 -14.10
CA LEU A 21 8.60 7.75 -13.32
C LEU A 21 7.25 7.92 -14.03
N VAL A 22 7.04 9.06 -14.71
CA VAL A 22 5.87 9.27 -15.55
C VAL A 22 5.84 8.25 -16.69
N THR A 23 6.95 8.04 -17.39
CA THR A 23 7.01 7.05 -18.48
C THR A 23 6.73 5.63 -17.98
N GLU A 24 7.31 5.25 -16.84
CA GLU A 24 7.10 3.93 -16.25
C GLU A 24 5.64 3.73 -15.82
N TYR A 25 5.02 4.72 -15.19
CA TYR A 25 3.60 4.68 -14.83
C TYR A 25 2.72 4.44 -16.06
N HIS A 26 3.00 5.10 -17.19
CA HIS A 26 2.26 4.88 -18.43
C HIS A 26 2.48 3.46 -18.97
N GLN A 27 3.72 2.95 -18.96
CA GLN A 27 4.04 1.60 -19.42
C GLN A 27 3.39 0.51 -18.57
N GLN A 28 3.37 0.69 -17.24
CA GLN A 28 2.72 -0.25 -16.32
C GLN A 28 1.19 -0.21 -16.45
N THR A 29 0.62 0.98 -16.57
CA THR A 29 -0.83 1.15 -16.82
C THR A 29 -1.22 0.49 -18.14
N GLU A 30 -0.41 0.68 -19.18
CA GLU A 30 -0.66 0.07 -20.48
C GLU A 30 -0.49 -1.45 -20.46
N ALA A 31 0.53 -1.99 -19.80
CA ALA A 31 0.69 -3.43 -19.62
C ALA A 31 -0.49 -4.05 -18.84
N TYR A 32 -1.02 -3.32 -17.84
CA TYR A 32 -2.21 -3.74 -17.11
C TYR A 32 -3.44 -3.77 -18.02
N VAL A 33 -3.67 -2.72 -18.80
CA VAL A 33 -4.79 -2.66 -19.76
C VAL A 33 -4.67 -3.76 -20.83
N GLN A 34 -3.47 -4.04 -21.34
CA GLN A 34 -3.23 -5.16 -22.28
C GLN A 34 -3.60 -6.53 -21.68
N GLN A 35 -3.42 -6.70 -20.37
CA GLN A 35 -3.65 -7.97 -19.69
C GLN A 35 -5.09 -8.15 -19.20
N PHE A 36 -5.75 -7.06 -18.81
CA PHE A 36 -7.04 -7.11 -18.11
C PHE A 36 -8.16 -6.37 -18.83
N HIS A 37 -7.89 -5.71 -19.96
CA HIS A 37 -8.85 -4.95 -20.79
C HIS A 37 -9.63 -3.86 -20.04
N GLN A 38 -9.06 -3.36 -18.93
CA GLN A 38 -9.70 -2.37 -18.07
C GLN A 38 -8.65 -1.46 -17.41
N LEU A 39 -9.04 -0.24 -17.06
CA LEU A 39 -8.17 0.70 -16.35
C LEU A 39 -7.96 0.27 -14.89
N PRO A 40 -6.71 0.33 -14.37
CA PRO A 40 -6.38 -0.16 -13.04
C PRO A 40 -7.08 0.57 -11.89
N PHE A 41 -7.55 1.80 -12.10
CA PHE A 41 -8.15 2.63 -11.04
C PHE A 41 -9.65 2.89 -11.19
N SER A 42 -10.19 3.00 -12.41
CA SER A 42 -11.63 3.21 -12.63
C SER A 42 -12.39 1.92 -12.91
N GLN A 43 -11.69 0.83 -13.26
CA GLN A 43 -12.30 -0.42 -13.76
C GLN A 43 -13.20 -0.24 -14.98
N GLU A 44 -13.07 0.90 -15.66
CA GLU A 44 -13.72 1.12 -16.96
C GLU A 44 -12.97 0.30 -18.01
N ASP A 45 -13.72 -0.26 -18.95
CA ASP A 45 -13.16 -0.99 -20.07
C ASP A 45 -12.25 -0.04 -20.87
N ALA A 46 -11.05 -0.52 -21.18
CA ALA A 46 -10.07 0.23 -21.95
C ALA A 46 -9.27 -0.69 -22.86
N GLU A 47 -8.97 -0.18 -24.04
CA GLU A 47 -8.06 -0.83 -24.99
C GLU A 47 -6.67 -0.24 -24.84
N ALA A 48 -5.65 -1.09 -24.94
CA ALA A 48 -4.27 -0.65 -24.91
C ALA A 48 -3.97 0.20 -26.15
N ALA A 49 -3.17 1.26 -25.99
CA ALA A 49 -2.85 2.17 -27.08
C ALA A 49 -1.89 1.52 -28.10
N HIS A 50 -1.11 0.52 -27.68
CA HIS A 50 -0.18 -0.21 -28.53
C HIS A 50 -0.50 -1.71 -28.61
N ASP A 51 -0.51 -2.27 -29.82
CA ASP A 51 -0.69 -3.71 -30.09
C ASP A 51 0.49 -4.58 -29.63
N ALA A 52 1.68 -4.00 -29.53
CA ALA A 52 2.89 -4.74 -29.12
C ALA A 52 2.95 -4.88 -27.59
N ARG A 53 3.14 -6.12 -27.11
CA ARG A 53 3.25 -6.41 -25.68
C ARG A 53 4.48 -5.73 -25.08
N ILE A 54 4.26 -4.84 -24.12
CA ILE A 54 5.37 -4.13 -23.44
C ILE A 54 6.12 -5.15 -22.57
N THR A 55 7.42 -5.32 -22.85
CA THR A 55 8.27 -6.24 -22.08
C THR A 55 8.79 -5.52 -20.83
N LEU A 56 8.31 -5.93 -19.66
CA LEU A 56 8.79 -5.42 -18.37
C LEU A 56 10.25 -5.87 -18.15
N ARG A 57 11.12 -4.95 -17.75
CA ARG A 57 12.58 -5.19 -17.67
C ARG A 57 12.90 -6.20 -16.55
N ASN A 58 13.66 -7.25 -16.88
CA ASN A 58 14.08 -8.29 -15.95
C ASN A 58 15.47 -7.94 -15.35
N ILE A 59 15.53 -7.65 -14.04
CA ILE A 59 16.74 -7.13 -13.35
C ILE A 59 17.68 -8.29 -12.96
N SER A 60 18.13 -9.09 -13.92
CA SER A 60 19.09 -10.19 -13.68
C SER A 60 20.47 -9.96 -14.31
N SER A 61 20.87 -8.72 -14.54
CA SER A 61 22.21 -8.42 -15.05
C SER A 61 22.91 -7.33 -14.24
N THR A 62 23.91 -7.80 -13.49
CA THR A 62 25.02 -7.10 -12.84
C THR A 62 25.51 -5.82 -13.53
N SER A 63 25.32 -4.66 -12.89
CA SER A 63 26.24 -3.51 -12.82
C SER A 63 25.66 -2.43 -11.88
N PRO A 64 26.44 -1.85 -10.96
CA PRO A 64 25.93 -0.80 -10.07
C PRO A 64 25.89 0.51 -10.85
N SER A 65 24.74 0.83 -11.44
CA SER A 65 24.48 2.13 -12.03
C SER A 65 23.69 2.96 -11.01
N LEU A 66 24.13 4.19 -10.76
CA LEU A 66 23.52 5.21 -9.89
C LEU A 66 22.12 5.69 -10.36
N ALA A 67 21.39 4.85 -11.10
CA ALA A 67 20.00 5.04 -11.52
C ALA A 67 19.12 3.97 -10.86
N GLU A 68 19.02 4.02 -9.53
CA GLU A 68 18.09 3.21 -8.74
C GLU A 68 16.83 4.03 -8.49
N GLY A 69 15.80 3.77 -9.29
CA GLY A 69 14.54 4.54 -9.28
C GLY A 69 13.29 3.68 -9.30
N CYS A 70 13.34 2.39 -8.95
CA CYS A 70 12.19 1.53 -8.65
C CYS A 70 12.68 0.16 -8.13
N ALA A 71 13.27 0.13 -6.94
CA ALA A 71 13.63 -1.14 -6.30
C ALA A 71 12.43 -1.63 -5.51
N VAL A 72 11.71 -2.66 -6.00
CA VAL A 72 10.83 -3.44 -5.13
C VAL A 72 11.72 -4.02 -4.05
N SER A 73 11.47 -3.64 -2.79
CA SER A 73 12.27 -4.11 -1.66
C SER A 73 12.43 -5.63 -1.71
N ALA A 74 13.67 -6.09 -1.56
CA ALA A 74 13.99 -7.51 -1.52
C ALA A 74 13.15 -8.25 -0.48
N VAL A 75 12.88 -7.61 0.67
CA VAL A 75 12.03 -8.15 1.74
C VAL A 75 10.63 -8.46 1.23
N ILE A 76 10.00 -7.52 0.52
CA ILE A 76 8.65 -7.69 -0.02
C ILE A 76 8.65 -8.70 -1.16
N LEU A 77 9.64 -8.65 -2.04
CA LEU A 77 9.76 -9.58 -3.17
C LEU A 77 9.90 -11.03 -2.68
N GLU A 78 10.74 -11.27 -1.68
CA GLU A 78 10.92 -12.59 -1.09
C GLU A 78 9.67 -13.05 -0.35
N ALA A 79 9.06 -12.16 0.46
CA ALA A 79 7.84 -12.48 1.19
C ALA A 79 6.67 -12.82 0.26
N THR A 80 6.49 -12.06 -0.82
CA THR A 80 5.42 -12.31 -1.81
C THR A 80 5.67 -13.59 -2.59
N LYS A 81 6.89 -13.85 -3.07
CA LYS A 81 7.23 -15.12 -3.74
C LYS A 81 6.99 -16.35 -2.87
N LYS A 82 7.22 -16.22 -1.56
CA LYS A 82 7.14 -17.33 -0.61
C LYS A 82 5.73 -17.56 -0.08
N HIS A 83 4.93 -16.51 0.08
CA HIS A 83 3.65 -16.57 0.80
C HIS A 83 2.43 -16.20 -0.05
N CYS A 84 2.61 -15.63 -1.23
CA CYS A 84 1.52 -15.17 -2.09
C CYS A 84 1.40 -15.97 -3.39
N GLY A 85 0.17 -16.01 -3.92
CA GLY A 85 -0.15 -16.57 -5.22
C GLY A 85 0.00 -15.55 -6.36
N VAL A 86 -0.42 -15.97 -7.55
CA VAL A 86 -0.36 -15.15 -8.79
C VAL A 86 -1.19 -13.87 -8.70
N ASP A 87 -2.20 -13.87 -7.83
CA ASP A 87 -3.11 -12.75 -7.56
C ASP A 87 -2.61 -11.80 -6.47
N MET A 88 -1.35 -11.94 -6.02
CA MET A 88 -0.78 -11.18 -4.90
C MET A 88 -1.58 -11.35 -3.59
N SER A 89 -2.30 -12.47 -3.46
CA SER A 89 -3.05 -12.89 -2.26
C SER A 89 -2.27 -13.96 -1.52
N ALA A 90 -2.32 -13.97 -0.20
CA ALA A 90 -1.80 -15.09 0.59
C ALA A 90 -2.52 -16.38 0.19
N THR A 91 -1.75 -17.45 -0.03
CA THR A 91 -2.29 -18.73 -0.54
C THR A 91 -3.04 -19.53 0.53
N SER A 92 -2.67 -19.36 1.80
CA SER A 92 -3.35 -19.96 2.95
C SER A 92 -3.29 -19.05 4.20
N PRO A 93 -4.12 -19.30 5.23
CA PRO A 93 -4.05 -18.57 6.50
C PRO A 93 -2.66 -18.61 7.16
N GLU A 94 -1.95 -19.73 7.08
CA GLU A 94 -0.58 -19.89 7.62
C GLU A 94 0.43 -19.03 6.86
N HIS A 95 0.28 -18.94 5.54
CA HIS A 95 1.08 -18.04 4.72
C HIS A 95 0.76 -16.57 5.02
N LEU A 96 -0.50 -16.23 5.27
CA LEU A 96 -0.89 -14.88 5.71
C LEU A 96 -0.29 -14.53 7.08
N GLU A 97 -0.33 -15.46 8.04
CA GLU A 97 0.33 -15.30 9.34
C GLU A 97 1.81 -14.99 9.18
N SER A 98 2.52 -15.80 8.40
CA SER A 98 3.96 -15.62 8.16
C SER A 98 4.24 -14.27 7.48
N PHE A 99 3.40 -13.89 6.52
CA PHE A 99 3.52 -12.61 5.83
C PHE A 99 3.29 -11.42 6.76
N VAL A 100 2.34 -11.51 7.69
CA VAL A 100 2.09 -10.47 8.71
C VAL A 100 3.26 -10.36 9.68
N ASP A 101 3.88 -11.49 10.06
CA ASP A 101 5.07 -11.48 10.93
C ASP A 101 6.26 -10.79 10.24
N ILE A 102 6.49 -11.04 8.95
CA ILE A 102 7.49 -10.31 8.14
C ILE A 102 7.13 -8.82 8.04
N ALA A 103 5.87 -8.50 7.74
CA ALA A 103 5.40 -7.12 7.65
C ALA A 103 5.61 -6.35 8.97
N ARG A 104 5.49 -7.02 10.11
CA ARG A 104 5.72 -6.38 11.41
C ARG A 104 7.20 -6.12 11.68
N ASN A 105 8.04 -7.10 11.38
CA ASN A 105 9.42 -7.11 11.83
C ASN A 105 10.38 -6.45 10.85
N ASP A 106 10.14 -6.63 9.55
CA ASP A 106 11.15 -6.38 8.51
C ASP A 106 10.79 -5.18 7.62
N VAL A 107 9.51 -4.83 7.49
CA VAL A 107 9.04 -3.69 6.70
C VAL A 107 9.29 -2.37 7.42
N LYS A 108 10.08 -1.48 6.80
CA LYS A 108 10.48 -0.17 7.36
C LYS A 108 10.12 1.00 6.47
N LEU A 109 10.09 0.80 5.15
CA LEU A 109 9.91 1.84 4.17
C LEU A 109 8.43 2.07 3.83
N ALA A 110 8.14 3.26 3.31
CA ALA A 110 6.78 3.68 2.99
C ALA A 110 6.21 2.86 1.82
N GLU A 111 7.02 2.67 0.78
CA GLU A 111 6.74 1.86 -0.40
C GLU A 111 6.48 0.39 -0.07
N GLU A 112 7.22 -0.18 0.88
CA GLU A 112 7.01 -1.55 1.34
C GLU A 112 5.65 -1.73 2.02
N ARG A 113 5.25 -0.75 2.85
CA ARG A 113 3.93 -0.75 3.50
C ARG A 113 2.81 -0.70 2.48
N VAL A 114 2.96 0.09 1.40
CA VAL A 114 1.97 0.14 0.32
C VAL A 114 1.79 -1.24 -0.32
N HIS A 115 2.89 -1.95 -0.61
CA HIS A 115 2.81 -3.32 -1.13
C HIS A 115 2.15 -4.28 -0.16
N VAL A 116 2.48 -4.22 1.13
CA VAL A 116 1.81 -5.02 2.15
C VAL A 116 0.31 -4.72 2.17
N LEU A 117 -0.10 -3.46 2.08
CA LEU A 117 -1.52 -3.09 2.07
C LEU A 117 -2.27 -3.66 0.87
N PHE A 118 -1.64 -3.72 -0.31
CA PHE A 118 -2.22 -4.39 -1.47
C PHE A 118 -2.36 -5.90 -1.27
N VAL A 119 -1.33 -6.55 -0.74
CA VAL A 119 -1.40 -7.99 -0.42
C VAL A 119 -2.48 -8.27 0.61
N LEU A 120 -2.59 -7.45 1.66
CA LEU A 120 -3.64 -7.59 2.68
C LEU A 120 -5.03 -7.36 2.08
N ASP A 121 -5.21 -6.36 1.23
CA ASP A 121 -6.49 -6.09 0.56
C ASP A 121 -6.94 -7.28 -0.30
N ALA A 122 -6.01 -7.88 -1.06
CA ALA A 122 -6.27 -9.07 -1.87
C ALA A 122 -6.47 -10.34 -1.01
N SER A 123 -5.77 -10.45 0.12
CA SER A 123 -5.83 -11.63 1.00
C SER A 123 -7.11 -11.71 1.82
N LEU A 124 -7.64 -10.56 2.25
CA LEU A 124 -8.79 -10.50 3.15
C LEU A 124 -10.13 -10.49 2.41
N LYS A 125 -10.12 -10.27 1.09
CA LYS A 125 -11.34 -10.13 0.27
C LYS A 125 -12.19 -11.41 0.28
N GLY A 126 -13.29 -11.39 1.05
CA GLY A 126 -14.29 -12.46 1.10
C GLY A 126 -13.87 -13.75 1.80
N LYS A 127 -12.65 -13.80 2.38
CA LYS A 127 -12.06 -15.01 3.00
C LYS A 127 -12.10 -14.89 4.54
N LYS A 128 -13.11 -15.49 5.17
CA LYS A 128 -13.35 -15.39 6.63
C LYS A 128 -12.25 -16.03 7.47
N ASP A 129 -11.67 -17.12 6.99
CA ASP A 129 -10.53 -17.83 7.57
C ASP A 129 -9.27 -16.95 7.58
N MET A 130 -8.98 -16.29 6.45
CA MET A 130 -7.88 -15.31 6.34
C MET A 130 -8.07 -14.16 7.32
N GLN A 131 -9.29 -13.62 7.40
CA GLN A 131 -9.62 -12.55 8.33
C GLN A 131 -9.44 -12.97 9.80
N SER A 132 -9.97 -14.13 10.18
CA SER A 132 -9.83 -14.66 11.54
C SER A 132 -8.37 -14.82 11.92
N LYS A 133 -7.54 -15.31 10.98
CA LYS A 133 -6.12 -15.49 11.19
C LYS A 133 -5.38 -14.16 11.32
N PHE A 134 -5.68 -13.20 10.46
CA PHE A 134 -5.15 -11.83 10.54
C PHE A 134 -5.47 -11.17 11.90
N GLU A 135 -6.68 -11.37 12.42
CA GLU A 135 -7.06 -10.89 13.75
C GLU A 135 -6.27 -11.58 14.87
N SER A 136 -6.13 -12.91 14.80
CA SER A 136 -5.37 -13.67 15.80
C SER A 136 -3.91 -13.23 15.90
N LYS A 137 -3.37 -12.66 14.81
CA LYS A 137 -2.01 -12.11 14.73
C LYS A 137 -1.91 -10.61 14.95
N GLN A 138 -2.95 -10.01 15.54
CA GLN A 138 -2.99 -8.58 15.85
C GLN A 138 -2.69 -7.73 14.59
N GLY A 139 -3.15 -8.19 13.42
CA GLY A 139 -2.90 -7.52 12.14
C GLY A 139 -3.50 -6.11 12.10
N TYR A 140 -4.65 -5.92 12.75
CA TYR A 140 -5.24 -4.58 12.88
C TYR A 140 -4.42 -3.63 13.77
N ASP A 141 -3.73 -4.15 14.78
CA ASP A 141 -2.83 -3.33 15.61
C ASP A 141 -1.64 -2.85 14.79
N LEU A 142 -1.13 -3.68 13.86
CA LEU A 142 -0.11 -3.28 12.89
C LEU A 142 -0.61 -2.12 11.99
N LEU A 143 -1.83 -2.22 11.46
CA LEU A 143 -2.43 -1.15 10.64
C LEU A 143 -2.59 0.15 11.42
N VAL A 144 -3.04 0.09 12.68
CA VAL A 144 -3.14 1.27 13.55
C VAL A 144 -1.77 1.86 13.87
N GLN A 145 -0.75 1.02 14.08
CA GLN A 145 0.63 1.48 14.30
C GLN A 145 1.18 2.20 13.06
N TRP A 146 0.95 1.67 11.85
CA TRP A 146 1.36 2.33 10.62
C TRP A 146 0.59 3.62 10.37
N LEU A 147 -0.70 3.66 10.72
CA LEU A 147 -1.48 4.89 10.67
C LEU A 147 -0.88 5.97 11.57
N ALA A 148 -0.47 5.60 12.79
CA ALA A 148 0.18 6.51 13.72
C ALA A 148 1.46 7.12 13.13
N LEU A 149 2.27 6.28 12.49
CA LEU A 149 3.50 6.70 11.85
C LEU A 149 3.22 7.65 10.68
N SER A 150 2.29 7.30 9.78
CA SER A 150 1.92 8.16 8.65
C SER A 150 1.31 9.49 9.09
N CYS A 151 0.56 9.52 10.19
CA CYS A 151 0.01 10.76 10.75
C CYS A 151 1.07 11.70 11.36
N SER A 152 2.28 11.20 11.62
CA SER A 152 3.36 11.98 12.23
C SER A 152 4.01 12.94 11.21
N TYR A 153 3.77 12.74 9.92
CA TYR A 153 4.31 13.55 8.84
C TYR A 153 3.20 14.27 8.06
N GLN A 154 3.52 15.41 7.45
CA GLN A 154 2.56 16.29 6.76
C GLN A 154 2.76 16.35 5.25
N ASP A 155 3.68 15.57 4.70
CA ASP A 155 3.92 15.45 3.28
C ASP A 155 2.80 14.67 2.56
N GLU A 156 2.71 14.82 1.24
CA GLU A 156 1.67 14.20 0.42
C GLU A 156 1.74 12.67 0.43
N THR A 157 2.94 12.08 0.48
CA THR A 157 3.10 10.62 0.53
C THR A 157 2.51 10.06 1.82
N SER A 158 2.80 10.69 2.95
CA SER A 158 2.24 10.29 4.25
C SER A 158 0.72 10.46 4.31
N LYS A 159 0.17 11.49 3.68
CA LYS A 159 -1.28 11.66 3.52
C LYS A 159 -1.90 10.57 2.66
N ALA A 160 -1.26 10.19 1.55
CA ALA A 160 -1.73 9.13 0.66
C ALA A 160 -1.70 7.76 1.34
N ILE A 161 -0.63 7.43 2.08
CA ILE A 161 -0.54 6.17 2.84
C ILE A 161 -1.59 6.13 3.95
N THR A 162 -1.81 7.27 4.63
CA THR A 162 -2.88 7.40 5.62
C THR A 162 -4.25 7.11 5.00
N GLU A 163 -4.51 7.63 3.80
CA GLU A 163 -5.76 7.36 3.08
C GLU A 163 -5.88 5.86 2.75
N LEU A 164 -4.84 5.25 2.20
CA LEU A 164 -4.82 3.83 1.84
C LEU A 164 -5.07 2.93 3.06
N LEU A 165 -4.43 3.20 4.19
CA LEU A 165 -4.64 2.49 5.44
C LEU A 165 -6.10 2.56 5.90
N LEU A 166 -6.70 3.75 5.83
CA LEU A 166 -8.09 3.93 6.21
C LEU A 166 -9.06 3.22 5.26
N LEU A 167 -8.76 3.17 3.96
CA LEU A 167 -9.56 2.40 2.98
C LEU A 167 -9.48 0.89 3.25
N VAL A 168 -8.28 0.36 3.54
CA VAL A 168 -8.11 -1.06 3.92
C VAL A 168 -8.90 -1.37 5.20
N LEU A 169 -8.82 -0.51 6.21
CA LEU A 169 -9.61 -0.65 7.45
C LEU A 169 -11.12 -0.56 7.21
N GLN A 170 -11.56 0.32 6.31
CA GLN A 170 -12.97 0.45 5.96
C GLN A 170 -13.52 -0.81 5.28
N ARG A 171 -12.76 -1.35 4.33
CA ARG A 171 -13.17 -2.50 3.52
C ARG A 171 -13.11 -3.82 4.30
N HIS A 172 -12.07 -3.99 5.10
CA HIS A 172 -11.81 -5.23 5.84
C HIS A 172 -11.99 -5.02 7.34
N MET A 173 -13.24 -4.78 7.77
CA MET A 173 -13.56 -4.51 9.16
C MET A 173 -13.48 -5.78 10.04
N PRO A 174 -12.85 -5.73 11.24
CA PRO A 174 -12.70 -6.91 12.11
C PRO A 174 -14.04 -7.61 12.40
N ALA A 175 -14.00 -8.92 12.52
CA ALA A 175 -15.10 -9.79 12.91
C ALA A 175 -15.33 -9.78 14.42
N MET A 176 -14.27 -9.80 15.25
CA MET A 176 -14.42 -9.88 16.71
C MET A 176 -14.72 -8.53 17.34
N SER A 177 -15.80 -8.44 18.13
CA SER A 177 -16.21 -7.20 18.81
C SER A 177 -15.14 -6.60 19.72
N PHE A 178 -14.30 -7.43 20.34
CA PHE A 178 -13.15 -6.97 21.12
C PHE A 178 -12.13 -6.22 20.24
N THR A 179 -11.73 -6.82 19.12
CA THR A 179 -10.83 -6.20 18.14
C THR A 179 -11.40 -4.89 17.61
N ILE A 180 -12.70 -4.86 17.26
CA ILE A 180 -13.37 -3.62 16.80
C ILE A 180 -13.24 -2.51 17.84
N LYS A 181 -13.49 -2.80 19.13
CA LYS A 181 -13.37 -1.81 20.22
C LYS A 181 -11.93 -1.30 20.37
N THR A 182 -10.94 -2.18 20.28
CA THR A 182 -9.52 -1.83 20.35
C THR A 182 -9.12 -0.92 19.19
N VAL A 183 -9.52 -1.26 17.96
CA VAL A 183 -9.26 -0.44 16.78
C VAL A 183 -9.94 0.92 16.88
N ILE A 184 -11.21 1.00 17.29
CA ILE A 184 -11.91 2.28 17.50
C ILE A 184 -11.14 3.16 18.50
N LYS A 185 -10.67 2.58 19.60
CA LYS A 185 -9.89 3.31 20.61
C LYS A 185 -8.59 3.85 20.02
N GLY A 186 -7.86 3.03 19.27
CA GLY A 186 -6.64 3.43 18.55
C GLY A 186 -6.89 4.56 17.55
N LEU A 187 -7.85 4.38 16.66
CA LEU A 187 -8.23 5.36 15.63
C LEU A 187 -8.69 6.70 16.22
N SER A 188 -9.41 6.67 17.35
CA SER A 188 -9.93 7.89 17.98
C SER A 188 -8.84 8.84 18.47
N ASN A 189 -7.64 8.33 18.78
CA ASN A 189 -6.50 9.15 19.20
C ASN A 189 -6.02 10.09 18.08
N TYR A 190 -6.22 9.72 16.82
CA TYR A 190 -5.68 10.45 15.66
C TYR A 190 -6.67 11.47 15.06
N LYS A 191 -7.91 11.55 15.56
CA LYS A 191 -8.93 12.54 15.11
C LYS A 191 -8.45 13.99 15.18
N LYS A 192 -7.65 14.31 16.20
CA LYS A 192 -7.10 15.66 16.40
C LYS A 192 -5.88 15.93 15.51
N VAL A 193 -5.11 14.89 15.19
CA VAL A 193 -3.88 14.98 14.41
C VAL A 193 -4.20 15.21 12.93
N MET A 194 -5.26 14.58 12.40
CA MET A 194 -5.69 14.74 11.00
C MET A 194 -6.45 16.05 10.71
N LYS A 195 -6.39 17.07 11.57
CA LYS A 195 -7.15 18.33 11.38
C LYS A 195 -6.82 19.07 10.08
N GLY A 196 -5.59 18.95 9.58
CA GLY A 196 -5.14 19.59 8.34
C GLY A 196 -5.57 18.89 7.05
N ASN A 197 -6.00 17.63 7.12
CA ASN A 197 -6.45 16.86 5.96
C ASN A 197 -7.94 16.51 6.10
N LYS A 198 -8.80 17.33 5.48
CA LYS A 198 -10.26 17.16 5.55
C LYS A 198 -10.73 15.81 5.02
N LYS A 199 -10.12 15.30 3.94
CA LYS A 199 -10.47 14.03 3.30
C LYS A 199 -10.19 12.85 4.24
N ASN A 200 -8.96 12.74 4.75
CA ASN A 200 -8.58 11.65 5.65
C ASN A 200 -9.35 11.72 6.97
N LYS A 201 -9.62 12.93 7.49
CA LYS A 201 -10.45 13.10 8.68
C LYS A 201 -11.89 12.62 8.47
N ALA A 202 -12.48 12.91 7.32
CA ALA A 202 -13.83 12.42 6.98
C ALA A 202 -13.84 10.89 6.87
N LEU A 203 -12.83 10.31 6.19
CA LEU A 203 -12.69 8.87 6.05
C LEU A 203 -12.49 8.17 7.41
N LEU A 204 -11.63 8.70 8.29
CA LEU A 204 -11.43 8.21 9.65
C LEU A 204 -12.75 8.19 10.45
N ASN A 205 -13.54 9.25 10.36
CA ASN A 205 -14.84 9.31 11.04
C ASN A 205 -15.82 8.29 10.47
N ASN A 206 -15.82 8.08 9.16
CA ASN A 206 -16.64 7.05 8.50
C ASN A 206 -16.27 5.65 9.02
N VAL A 207 -14.99 5.28 9.00
CA VAL A 207 -14.50 3.99 9.55
C VAL A 207 -14.94 3.80 11.01
N ILE A 208 -14.75 4.80 11.86
CA ILE A 208 -15.13 4.69 13.28
C ILE A 208 -16.65 4.55 13.45
N ASN A 209 -17.45 5.26 12.67
CA ASN A 209 -18.91 5.17 12.75
C ASN A 209 -19.41 3.80 12.28
N GLN A 210 -18.91 3.31 11.15
CA GLN A 210 -19.21 1.98 10.63
C GLN A 210 -18.88 0.88 11.65
N TYR A 211 -17.74 1.00 12.34
CA TYR A 211 -17.33 0.04 13.36
C TYR A 211 -18.23 0.10 14.61
N ARG A 212 -18.70 1.29 14.99
CA ARG A 212 -19.65 1.46 16.10
C ARG A 212 -21.02 0.88 15.77
N GLU A 213 -21.49 1.11 14.55
CA GLU A 213 -22.75 0.53 14.06
C GLU A 213 -22.71 -0.99 14.11
N LYS A 214 -21.60 -1.62 13.70
CA LYS A 214 -21.44 -3.08 13.81
C LYS A 214 -21.45 -3.61 15.25
N ILE A 215 -20.97 -2.85 16.23
CA ILE A 215 -21.03 -3.26 17.65
C ILE A 215 -22.45 -3.16 18.21
N ASN A 216 -23.23 -2.22 17.70
CA ASN A 216 -24.58 -1.91 18.20
C ASN A 216 -25.70 -2.64 17.44
N SER A 217 -25.38 -3.25 16.30
CA SER A 217 -26.26 -4.14 15.52
C SER A 217 -26.25 -5.56 16.07
#